data_AF-A0A5B8YVQ8-F1
#
_entry.id   AF-A0A5B8YVQ8-F1
#
_cell.length_a   1.000
_cell.length_b   1.000
_cell.length_c   1.000
_cell.angle_alpha   90.00
_cell.angle_beta   90.00
_cell.angle_gamma   90.00
#
_symmetry.space_group_name_H-M   'P 1'
#
loop_
_entity.id
_entity.type
_entity.pdbx_description
1 polymer ?
#
loop_
_entity_poly.entity_id
_entity_poly.type
_entity_poly.pdbx_seq_one_letter_code
_entity_poly.pdbx_strand_id
1 'polypeptide(L)'
;ELKDLLQKEDLSLKAQSKQPASKITRIQIAEERERRNAAAVGKKKEPETHLTKPLEENINRFQVDGLEAKSVTEAISILSTKDEEEDKHPEKRMKAAYAAFEAANLPRIKSENPTLRLSQWKQILNKD
;
A
#
# COMPACT_ATOMS: atom_id res chain seq x y z
N GLU A 1 -32.13 21.12 -43.05
CA GLU A 1 -31.00 20.54 -42.29
C GLU A 1 -31.09 19.02 -42.21
N LEU A 2 -32.16 18.43 -41.67
CA LEU A 2 -32.30 16.97 -41.55
C LEU A 2 -32.21 16.20 -42.88
N LYS A 3 -32.83 16.72 -43.95
CA LYS A 3 -32.79 16.13 -45.29
C LYS A 3 -31.40 16.20 -45.94
N ASP A 4 -30.65 17.24 -45.59
CA ASP A 4 -29.29 17.48 -46.08
C ASP A 4 -28.29 16.55 -45.40
N LEU A 5 -28.53 16.26 -44.11
CA LEU A 5 -27.78 15.28 -43.34
C LEU A 5 -28.03 13.86 -43.87
N LEU A 6 -29.29 13.50 -44.16
CA LEU A 6 -29.65 12.22 -44.76
C LEU A 6 -28.99 12.00 -46.13
N GLN A 7 -28.98 13.03 -46.99
CA GLN A 7 -28.28 12.93 -48.27
C GLN A 7 -26.77 12.74 -48.11
N LYS A 8 -26.15 13.37 -47.11
CA LYS A 8 -24.72 13.15 -46.81
C LYS A 8 -24.43 11.74 -46.32
N GLU A 9 -25.31 11.17 -45.49
CA GLU A 9 -25.22 9.78 -45.05
C GLU A 9 -25.38 8.80 -46.22
N ASP A 10 -26.40 8.99 -47.07
CA ASP A 10 -26.65 8.15 -48.25
C ASP A 10 -25.50 8.20 -49.27
N LEU A 11 -24.85 9.36 -49.43
CA LEU A 11 -23.66 9.51 -50.28
C LEU A 11 -22.44 8.79 -49.70
N SER A 12 -22.29 8.77 -48.37
CA SER A 12 -21.21 8.04 -47.69
C SER A 12 -21.44 6.53 -47.66
N LEU A 13 -22.69 6.10 -47.59
CA LEU A 13 -23.09 4.68 -47.59
C LEU A 13 -23.11 4.07 -49.00
N LYS A 14 -23.05 4.90 -50.06
CA LYS A 14 -22.91 4.43 -51.43
C LYS A 14 -21.51 3.84 -51.63
N ALA A 15 -21.40 2.55 -51.34
CA ALA A 15 -20.22 1.76 -51.61
C ALA A 15 -19.73 2.03 -53.03
N GLN A 16 -18.51 2.57 -53.15
CA GLN A 16 -17.88 2.77 -54.45
C GLN A 16 -17.95 1.44 -55.20
N SER A 17 -18.62 1.47 -56.36
CA SER A 17 -18.69 0.33 -57.26
C SER A 17 -17.27 -0.18 -57.46
N LYS A 18 -16.99 -1.42 -57.05
CA LYS A 18 -15.69 -2.07 -57.27
C LYS A 18 -15.40 -1.98 -58.75
N GLN A 19 -14.51 -1.07 -59.13
CA GLN A 19 -14.02 -1.00 -60.50
C GLN A 19 -13.50 -2.39 -60.84
N PRO A 20 -13.83 -2.95 -62.03
CA PRO A 20 -13.29 -4.24 -62.41
C PRO A 20 -11.78 -4.11 -62.35
N ALA A 21 -11.13 -4.95 -61.53
CA ALA A 21 -9.69 -4.93 -61.38
C ALA A 21 -9.10 -5.04 -62.79
N SER A 22 -8.51 -3.94 -63.28
CA SER A 22 -7.81 -3.93 -64.56
C SER A 22 -6.80 -5.08 -64.52
N LYS A 23 -6.72 -5.87 -65.58
CA LYS A 23 -5.80 -7.02 -65.61
C LYS A 23 -4.37 -6.48 -65.51
N ILE A 24 -3.79 -6.56 -64.32
CA ILE A 24 -2.40 -6.18 -64.05
C ILE A 24 -1.52 -7.34 -64.50
N THR A 25 -0.46 -7.02 -65.24
CA THR A 25 0.48 -8.02 -65.75
C THR A 25 1.32 -8.57 -64.60
N ARG A 26 1.71 -9.85 -64.68
CA ARG A 26 2.50 -10.53 -63.63
C ARG A 26 3.77 -9.75 -63.20
N ILE A 27 4.40 -9.05 -64.15
CA ILE A 27 5.59 -8.22 -63.92
C ILE A 27 5.28 -7.06 -62.96
N GLN A 28 4.19 -6.33 -63.18
CA GLN A 28 3.78 -5.20 -62.34
C GLN A 28 3.43 -5.62 -60.91
N ILE A 29 2.88 -6.84 -60.73
CA ILE A 29 2.60 -7.40 -59.40
C ILE A 29 3.91 -7.69 -58.64
N ALA A 30 4.95 -8.15 -59.34
CA ALA A 30 6.25 -8.42 -58.75
C ALA A 30 6.93 -7.12 -58.30
N GLU A 31 6.95 -6.10 -59.16
CA GLU A 31 7.55 -4.80 -58.86
C GLU A 31 6.86 -4.09 -57.67
N GLU A 32 5.52 -4.08 -57.63
CA GLU A 32 4.78 -3.45 -56.54
C GLU A 32 4.97 -4.21 -55.22
N ARG A 33 5.09 -5.55 -55.26
CA ARG A 33 5.43 -6.36 -54.09
C ARG A 33 6.84 -6.07 -53.59
N GLU A 34 7.81 -5.97 -54.49
CA GLU A 34 9.19 -5.64 -54.15
C GLU A 34 9.28 -4.24 -53.54
N ARG A 35 8.59 -3.25 -54.13
CA ARG A 35 8.51 -1.88 -53.62
C ARG A 35 7.88 -1.81 -52.22
N ARG A 36 6.78 -2.55 -51.98
CA ARG A 36 6.18 -2.66 -50.65
C ARG A 36 7.08 -3.37 -49.66
N ASN A 37 7.75 -4.43 -50.07
CA ASN A 37 8.68 -5.16 -49.21
C ASN A 37 9.88 -4.28 -48.82
N ALA A 38 10.45 -3.53 -49.76
CA ALA A 38 11.54 -2.58 -49.49
C ALA A 38 11.11 -1.46 -48.51
N ALA A 39 9.90 -0.90 -48.71
CA ALA A 39 9.34 0.10 -47.80
C ALA A 39 9.01 -0.47 -46.40
N ALA A 40 8.66 -1.75 -46.31
CA ALA A 40 8.41 -2.44 -45.04
C ALA A 40 9.71 -2.78 -44.29
N VAL A 41 10.80 -3.08 -45.00
CA VAL A 41 12.11 -3.37 -44.40
C VAL A 41 12.70 -2.13 -43.74
N GLY A 42 12.57 -0.94 -44.35
CA GLY A 42 13.06 0.32 -43.77
C GLY A 42 12.29 0.84 -42.55
N LYS A 43 11.12 0.25 -42.22
CA LYS A 43 10.27 0.66 -41.08
C LYS A 43 10.27 -0.33 -39.91
N LYS A 44 11.00 -1.44 -40.01
CA LYS A 44 11.20 -2.33 -38.85
C LYS A 44 12.21 -1.69 -37.92
N LYS A 45 11.71 -0.88 -36.98
CA LYS A 45 12.48 -0.51 -35.79
C LYS A 45 12.90 -1.80 -35.12
N GLU A 46 14.21 -1.96 -34.90
CA GLU A 46 14.75 -3.08 -34.14
C GLU A 46 13.98 -3.23 -32.81
N PRO A 47 13.69 -4.45 -32.36
CA PRO A 47 12.97 -4.63 -31.11
C PRO A 47 13.80 -4.02 -29.98
N GLU A 48 13.23 -3.08 -29.24
CA GLU A 48 13.86 -2.54 -28.03
C GLU A 48 14.05 -3.69 -27.05
N THR A 49 15.30 -4.08 -26.84
CA THR A 49 15.67 -5.16 -25.93
C THR A 49 16.04 -4.59 -24.57
N HIS A 50 16.19 -5.45 -23.58
CA HIS A 50 16.67 -5.09 -22.25
C HIS A 50 18.06 -4.42 -22.25
N LEU A 51 18.77 -4.42 -23.38
CA LEU A 51 20.03 -3.72 -23.58
C LEU A 51 19.84 -2.22 -23.90
N THR A 52 18.73 -1.83 -24.52
CA THR A 52 18.44 -0.43 -24.90
C THR A 52 17.61 0.29 -23.84
N LYS A 53 16.71 -0.43 -23.16
CA LYS A 53 15.96 0.10 -22.02
C LYS A 53 16.07 -0.89 -20.85
N PRO A 54 16.66 -0.49 -19.70
CA PRO A 54 16.63 -1.32 -18.50
C PRO A 54 15.21 -1.69 -18.12
N LEU A 55 15.04 -2.93 -17.63
CA LEU A 55 13.76 -3.38 -17.11
C LEU A 55 13.37 -2.56 -15.88
N GLU A 56 12.13 -2.07 -15.87
CA GLU A 56 11.55 -1.45 -14.69
C GLU A 56 11.30 -2.54 -13.64
N GLU A 57 11.78 -2.32 -12.42
CA GLU A 57 11.66 -3.30 -11.36
C GLU A 57 10.20 -3.47 -10.92
N ASN A 58 9.82 -4.71 -10.64
CA ASN A 58 8.49 -5.01 -10.14
C ASN A 58 8.40 -4.63 -8.66
N ILE A 59 7.69 -3.53 -8.38
CA ILE A 59 7.42 -3.02 -7.03
C ILE A 59 6.80 -4.07 -6.08
N ASN A 60 6.10 -5.08 -6.61
CA ASN A 60 5.50 -6.15 -5.80
C ASN A 60 6.51 -7.21 -5.35
N ARG A 61 7.76 -7.15 -5.83
CA ARG A 61 8.86 -8.04 -5.41
C ARG A 61 9.93 -7.31 -4.61
N PHE A 62 9.72 -6.03 -4.28
CA PHE A 62 10.68 -5.26 -3.53
C PHE A 62 10.81 -5.83 -2.12
N GLN A 63 12.01 -6.27 -1.75
CA GLN A 63 12.29 -6.60 -0.36
C GLN A 63 12.43 -5.28 0.39
N VAL A 64 11.45 -5.00 1.27
CA VAL A 64 11.51 -3.82 2.13
C VAL A 64 12.64 -4.06 3.13
N ASP A 65 13.71 -3.27 3.01
CA ASP A 65 14.86 -3.36 3.90
C ASP A 65 14.44 -2.79 5.26
N GLY A 66 14.21 -3.67 6.24
CA GLY A 66 13.67 -3.32 7.54
C GLY A 66 13.47 -4.51 8.47
N LEU A 67 13.17 -4.22 9.74
CA LEU A 67 12.80 -5.23 10.72
C LEU A 67 11.37 -5.70 10.43
N GLU A 68 11.24 -6.84 9.76
CA GLU A 68 9.96 -7.50 9.51
C GLU A 68 9.65 -8.46 10.67
N ALA A 69 8.49 -8.30 11.30
CA ALA A 69 8.01 -9.25 12.30
C ALA A 69 7.01 -10.23 11.67
N LYS A 70 7.28 -11.53 11.77
CA LYS A 70 6.36 -12.60 11.32
C LYS A 70 5.60 -13.23 12.47
N SER A 71 6.00 -12.96 13.71
CA SER A 71 5.34 -13.44 14.92
C SER A 71 5.02 -12.30 15.90
N VAL A 72 4.04 -12.52 16.77
CA VAL A 72 3.65 -11.54 17.81
C VAL A 72 4.82 -11.23 18.75
N THR A 73 5.59 -12.26 19.13
CA THR A 73 6.78 -12.12 19.98
C THR A 73 7.87 -11.28 19.32
N GLU A 74 8.05 -11.43 18.02
CA GLU A 74 9.03 -10.68 17.24
C GLU A 74 8.60 -9.23 17.04
N ALA A 75 7.31 -8.99 16.80
CA ALA A 75 6.73 -7.64 16.72
C ALA A 75 6.90 -6.89 18.04
N ILE A 76 6.62 -7.56 19.17
CA ILE A 76 6.85 -7.02 20.50
C ILE A 76 8.33 -6.73 20.70
N SER A 77 9.24 -7.62 20.29
CA SER A 77 10.68 -7.38 20.44
C SER A 77 11.19 -6.20 19.60
N ILE A 78 10.65 -5.99 18.40
CA ILE A 78 11.06 -4.90 17.51
C ILE A 78 10.51 -3.55 18.02
N LEU A 79 9.30 -3.54 18.57
CA LEU A 79 8.61 -2.34 19.03
C LEU A 79 8.78 -2.03 20.52
N SER A 80 9.29 -2.96 21.31
CA SER A 80 9.46 -2.77 22.76
C SER A 80 10.59 -1.79 23.05
N THR A 81 10.23 -0.64 23.60
CA THR A 81 11.14 0.26 24.29
C THR A 81 11.44 -0.35 25.65
N LYS A 82 12.70 -0.72 25.89
CA LYS A 82 13.24 -1.46 27.06
C LYS A 82 12.97 -0.87 28.46
N ASP A 83 12.10 0.11 28.62
CA ASP A 83 12.01 0.92 29.83
C ASP A 83 10.89 0.54 30.80
N GLU A 84 9.99 -0.37 30.44
CA GLU A 84 9.10 -0.98 31.44
C GLU A 84 9.66 -2.34 31.85
N GLU A 85 10.53 -2.31 32.88
CA GLU A 85 10.88 -3.49 33.68
C GLU A 85 9.58 -4.10 34.22
N GLU A 86 9.04 -5.05 33.46
CA GLU A 86 7.84 -5.79 33.81
C GLU A 86 8.11 -6.51 35.14
N ASP A 87 7.55 -6.00 36.25
CA ASP A 87 7.85 -6.53 37.58
C ASP A 87 7.26 -7.94 37.73
N LYS A 88 8.12 -8.93 37.48
CA LYS A 88 7.83 -10.37 37.55
C LYS A 88 7.46 -10.85 38.96
N HIS A 89 7.53 -9.98 39.98
CA HIS A 89 7.25 -10.36 41.36
C HIS A 89 5.83 -9.92 41.75
N PRO A 90 4.86 -10.85 41.84
CA PRO A 90 3.50 -10.52 42.26
C PRO A 90 3.46 -9.85 43.65
N GLU A 91 4.37 -10.22 44.55
CA GLU A 91 4.50 -9.60 45.87
C GLU A 91 4.88 -8.11 45.80
N LYS A 92 5.80 -7.74 44.91
CA LYS A 92 6.21 -6.34 44.72
C LYS A 92 5.11 -5.53 44.06
N ARG A 93 4.36 -6.12 43.11
CA ARG A 93 3.17 -5.49 42.52
C ARG A 93 2.09 -5.22 43.55
N MET A 94 1.80 -6.19 44.42
CA MET A 94 0.83 -6.00 45.51
C MET A 94 1.28 -4.88 46.46
N LYS A 95 2.57 -4.87 46.83
CA LYS A 95 3.13 -3.83 47.69
C LYS A 95 3.10 -2.44 47.04
N ALA A 96 3.40 -2.35 45.74
CA ALA A 96 3.36 -1.10 44.99
C ALA A 96 1.91 -0.58 44.84
N ALA A 97 0.96 -1.46 44.54
CA ALA A 97 -0.46 -1.12 44.48
C ALA A 97 -0.98 -0.62 45.83
N TYR A 98 -0.63 -1.31 46.93
CA TYR A 98 -0.99 -0.88 48.28
C TYR A 98 -0.33 0.45 48.66
N ALA A 99 0.94 0.67 48.31
CA ALA A 99 1.62 1.94 48.57
C ALA A 99 1.00 3.12 47.81
N ALA A 100 0.60 2.90 46.55
CA ALA A 100 -0.12 3.90 45.75
C ALA A 100 -1.49 4.22 46.36
N PHE A 101 -2.22 3.20 46.82
CA PHE A 101 -3.48 3.35 47.53
C PHE A 101 -3.31 4.12 48.86
N GLU A 102 -2.30 3.79 49.65
CA GLU A 102 -1.98 4.49 50.89
C GLU A 102 -1.67 5.97 50.63
N ALA A 103 -0.82 6.27 49.65
CA ALA A 103 -0.47 7.65 49.30
C ALA A 103 -1.67 8.50 48.86
N ALA A 104 -2.63 7.90 48.15
CA ALA A 104 -3.84 8.59 47.69
C ALA A 104 -4.86 8.86 48.81
N ASN A 105 -5.03 7.92 49.75
CA ASN A 105 -6.08 7.99 50.76
C ASN A 105 -5.65 8.60 52.10
N LEU A 106 -4.35 8.51 52.46
CA LEU A 106 -3.84 9.04 53.71
C LEU A 106 -4.11 10.55 53.91
N PRO A 107 -4.01 11.42 52.88
CA PRO A 107 -4.36 12.83 53.02
C PRO A 107 -5.84 13.06 53.34
N ARG A 108 -6.75 12.25 52.77
CA ARG A 108 -8.19 12.30 53.05
C ARG A 108 -8.46 11.97 54.52
N ILE A 109 -7.94 10.86 55.00
CA ILE A 109 -8.11 10.41 56.40
C ILE A 109 -7.50 11.42 57.37
N LYS A 110 -6.35 12.02 57.03
CA LYS A 110 -5.72 13.06 57.84
C LYS A 110 -6.58 14.32 57.94
N SER A 111 -7.26 14.71 56.85
CA SER A 111 -8.17 15.86 56.85
C SER A 111 -9.44 15.60 57.68
N GLU A 112 -9.95 14.37 57.67
CA GLU A 112 -11.13 13.97 58.43
C GLU A 112 -10.82 13.78 59.93
N ASN A 113 -9.61 13.31 60.26
CA ASN A 113 -9.22 12.95 61.62
C ASN A 113 -7.83 13.52 62.01
N PRO A 114 -7.68 14.85 62.17
CA PRO A 114 -6.38 15.49 62.39
C PRO A 114 -5.73 15.20 63.75
N THR A 115 -6.50 14.70 64.73
CA THR A 115 -6.03 14.42 66.10
C THR A 115 -5.43 13.03 66.28
N LEU A 116 -5.62 12.12 65.33
CA LEU A 116 -5.17 10.74 65.42
C LEU A 116 -3.70 10.59 65.02
N ARG A 117 -3.04 9.54 65.53
CA ARG A 117 -1.66 9.19 65.17
C ARG A 117 -1.60 8.38 63.86
N LEU A 118 -0.44 8.38 63.21
CA LEU A 118 -0.22 7.65 61.95
C LEU A 118 -0.61 6.16 62.00
N SER A 119 -0.37 5.48 63.13
CA SER A 119 -0.76 4.07 63.30
C SER A 119 -2.28 3.88 63.24
N GLN A 120 -3.03 4.83 63.79
CA GLN A 120 -4.50 4.82 63.78
C GLN A 120 -5.04 5.14 62.39
N TRP A 121 -4.43 6.09 61.66
CA TRP A 121 -4.78 6.35 60.27
C TRP A 121 -4.58 5.13 59.35
N LYS A 122 -3.45 4.42 59.51
CA LYS A 122 -3.21 3.16 58.77
C LYS A 122 -4.20 2.07 59.16
N GLN A 123 -4.64 2.03 60.41
CA GLN A 123 -5.65 1.08 60.86
C GLN A 123 -7.03 1.37 60.25
N ILE A 124 -7.40 2.64 60.10
CA ILE A 124 -8.62 3.05 59.39
C ILE A 124 -8.54 2.65 57.91
N LEU A 125 -7.40 2.94 57.27
CA LEU A 125 -7.14 2.61 55.87
C LEU A 125 -7.25 1.10 55.55
N ASN A 126 -6.89 0.23 56.49
CA ASN A 126 -6.98 -1.23 56.33
C ASN A 126 -8.36 -1.81 56.68
N LYS A 127 -9.22 -0.99 57.30
CA LYS A 127 -10.54 -1.40 57.75
C LYS A 127 -11.62 -1.03 56.72
N ASP A 128 -11.37 0.02 55.94
CA ASP A 128 -12.10 0.38 54.73
C ASP A 128 -11.70 -0.53 53.55
#